data_AF-A0A3C1W9M7-F1
#
_entry.id   AF-A0A3C1W9M7-F1
#
_cell.length_a   1.000
_cell.length_b   1.000
_cell.length_c   1.000
_cell.angle_alpha   90.00
_cell.angle_beta   90.00
_cell.angle_gamma   90.00
#
_symmetry.space_group_name_H-M   'P 1'
#
loop_
_entity.id
_entity.type
_entity.pdbx_description
1 polymer ?
#
loop_
_entity_poly.entity_id
_entity_poly.type
_entity_poly.pdbx_seq_one_letter_code
_entity_poly.pdbx_strand_id
1 'polypeptide(L)'
;MRADSITLGDSVSYEILFSPLASEITGGQWNLGYIISTRTGNDRGYFLTQGGPFPSNGRRIRSTIGNSHSDANTTTLLESFTPGHWYYVAGSYTRGPGNVTWTNYIADLTVGQTTLTTVGPFTNSGGSYPMGSTPLGIGGRWDAQESFSGLFDEVNFYNQALPFEIFQRNLFLLIGDRLALDVRNVDSNLLLSWRSKPGKRYNVRSSTDLSGNTATWPIFADLGNLVATPEENILIIDQPPEAQRYFVIEEFQPPPQVYYFSDFEDGAQDWTSLINDQNAATSWELGTPSASTGPLTGANDSALAWSTNLGDYGPNSNISLRSPSIDLSAASDAELSFKVFRDADGFGDMAVVRVLRSSDLTLLGDEIPIDMNIFDNDWSTIRVPLPKNSIGTSVVIEWNFISDDSLDAFSGLSLDDVTVSD
;
A
#
# COMPACT_ATOMS: atom_id res chain seq x y z
N MET A 1 6.05 -33.66 -14.44
CA MET A 1 6.85 -32.99 -15.49
C MET A 1 8.32 -33.31 -15.30
N ARG A 2 9.12 -33.30 -16.36
CA ARG A 2 10.55 -33.60 -16.31
C ARG A 2 11.32 -32.58 -17.14
N ALA A 3 12.41 -32.04 -16.60
CA ALA A 3 13.48 -31.48 -17.42
C ALA A 3 14.50 -32.59 -17.71
N ASP A 4 14.93 -32.72 -18.97
CA ASP A 4 15.76 -33.84 -19.40
C ASP A 4 17.13 -33.87 -18.69
N SER A 5 17.67 -32.69 -18.38
CA SER A 5 18.88 -32.53 -17.58
C SER A 5 18.99 -31.15 -16.95
N ILE A 6 19.46 -31.10 -15.71
CA ILE A 6 19.95 -29.93 -15.00
C ILE A 6 21.36 -30.20 -14.47
N THR A 7 22.16 -29.15 -14.33
CA THR A 7 23.46 -29.21 -13.64
C THR A 7 23.39 -28.28 -12.43
N LEU A 8 23.54 -28.86 -11.24
CA LEU A 8 23.56 -28.10 -9.99
C LEU A 8 24.98 -27.62 -9.69
N GLY A 9 25.13 -26.35 -9.33
CA GLY A 9 26.41 -25.78 -8.89
C GLY A 9 26.75 -26.18 -7.45
N ASP A 10 27.77 -25.56 -6.86
CA ASP A 10 28.04 -25.70 -5.41
C ASP A 10 27.00 -24.98 -4.53
N SER A 11 26.16 -24.15 -5.14
CA SER A 11 25.00 -23.54 -4.50
C SER A 11 23.82 -23.54 -5.46
N VAL A 12 22.64 -23.82 -4.91
CA VAL A 12 21.38 -23.84 -5.66
C VAL A 12 20.26 -23.31 -4.78
N SER A 13 19.28 -22.67 -5.39
CA SER A 13 18.01 -22.37 -4.74
C SER A 13 16.83 -22.82 -5.58
N TYR A 14 15.68 -23.00 -4.94
CA TYR A 14 14.41 -23.23 -5.62
C TYR A 14 13.28 -22.43 -4.98
N GLU A 15 12.21 -22.21 -5.74
CA GLU A 15 10.91 -21.72 -5.27
C GLU A 15 9.81 -22.52 -5.98
N ILE A 16 8.69 -22.75 -5.30
CA ILE A 16 7.53 -23.43 -5.88
C ILE A 16 6.25 -23.07 -5.15
N LEU A 17 5.16 -22.95 -5.90
CA LEU A 17 3.81 -23.10 -5.39
C LEU A 17 3.33 -24.54 -5.58
N PHE A 18 2.81 -25.15 -4.53
CA PHE A 18 2.15 -26.45 -4.67
C PHE A 18 0.91 -26.57 -3.80
N SER A 19 -0.01 -27.44 -4.24
CA SER A 19 -1.21 -27.79 -3.48
C SER A 19 -1.38 -29.30 -3.38
N PRO A 20 -1.26 -29.90 -2.18
CA PRO A 20 -1.56 -31.32 -1.98
C PRO A 20 -3.05 -31.61 -2.25
N LEU A 21 -3.37 -32.71 -2.92
CA LEU A 21 -4.77 -33.13 -3.12
C LEU A 21 -5.25 -34.18 -2.11
N ALA A 22 -4.33 -34.78 -1.35
CA ALA A 22 -4.63 -35.80 -0.34
C ALA A 22 -3.79 -35.57 0.91
N SER A 23 -4.37 -35.83 2.10
CA SER A 23 -3.73 -35.59 3.40
C SER A 23 -2.58 -36.55 3.71
N GLU A 24 -2.52 -37.65 2.97
CA GLU A 24 -1.42 -38.61 2.99
C GLU A 24 -1.26 -39.23 1.61
N ILE A 25 -0.07 -39.76 1.31
CA ILE A 25 0.13 -40.64 0.17
C ILE A 25 -0.04 -42.07 0.64
N THR A 26 -0.98 -42.77 0.00
CA THR A 26 -1.17 -44.22 0.13
C THR A 26 -0.73 -44.87 -1.18
N GLY A 27 0.46 -45.46 -1.23
CA GLY A 27 0.96 -46.11 -2.45
C GLY A 27 2.48 -46.13 -2.57
N GLY A 28 2.99 -47.07 -3.39
CA GLY A 28 4.42 -47.37 -3.49
C GLY A 28 4.94 -48.18 -2.30
N GLN A 29 6.17 -48.70 -2.40
CA GLN A 29 6.74 -49.57 -1.36
C GLN A 29 6.99 -48.82 -0.04
N TRP A 30 7.07 -47.48 -0.06
CA TRP A 30 7.53 -46.68 1.07
C TRP A 30 6.69 -45.44 1.40
N ASN A 31 5.52 -45.25 0.77
CA ASN A 31 4.65 -44.08 0.94
C ASN A 31 5.38 -42.74 0.77
N LEU A 32 6.11 -42.61 -0.33
CA LEU A 32 6.82 -41.37 -0.70
C LEU A 32 6.20 -40.71 -1.93
N GLY A 33 6.02 -39.39 -1.87
CA GLY A 33 5.74 -38.54 -3.02
C GLY A 33 6.87 -37.55 -3.25
N TYR A 34 7.19 -37.30 -4.51
CA TYR A 34 8.26 -36.38 -4.89
C TYR A 34 7.68 -35.15 -5.56
N ILE A 35 7.91 -33.98 -4.96
CA ILE A 35 7.42 -32.69 -5.45
C ILE A 35 8.49 -32.07 -6.34
N ILE A 36 9.72 -31.93 -5.82
CA ILE A 36 10.88 -31.50 -6.59
C ILE A 36 12.03 -32.41 -6.21
N SER A 37 12.60 -33.09 -7.20
CA SER A 37 13.63 -34.08 -6.94
C SER A 37 14.67 -34.17 -8.04
N THR A 38 15.91 -34.41 -7.62
CA THR A 38 16.93 -34.99 -8.48
C THR A 38 17.78 -36.06 -7.76
N ARG A 39 18.45 -36.95 -8.51
CA ARG A 39 19.22 -38.07 -7.98
C ARG A 39 20.27 -38.58 -8.99
N THR A 40 21.43 -38.96 -8.46
CA THR A 40 22.44 -39.76 -9.18
C THR A 40 23.01 -40.80 -8.23
N GLY A 41 22.78 -42.09 -8.50
CA GLY A 41 23.22 -43.16 -7.60
C GLY A 41 22.60 -43.00 -6.20
N ASN A 42 23.42 -42.74 -5.18
CA ASN A 42 22.96 -42.49 -3.81
C ASN A 42 22.83 -41.01 -3.45
N ASP A 43 23.33 -40.10 -4.28
CA ASP A 43 23.24 -38.67 -4.00
C ASP A 43 21.83 -38.18 -4.33
N ARG A 44 21.17 -37.63 -3.33
CA ARG A 44 19.78 -37.18 -3.37
C ARG A 44 19.75 -35.65 -3.29
N GLY A 45 19.10 -35.05 -4.27
CA GLY A 45 18.63 -33.66 -4.27
C GLY A 45 17.11 -33.66 -4.20
N TYR A 46 16.54 -34.25 -3.15
CA TYR A 46 15.10 -34.30 -2.96
C TYR A 46 14.66 -33.04 -2.22
N PHE A 47 14.60 -31.93 -2.97
CA PHE A 47 14.31 -30.60 -2.44
C PHE A 47 12.97 -30.57 -1.70
N LEU A 48 11.95 -31.21 -2.27
CA LEU A 48 10.66 -31.38 -1.62
C LEU A 48 10.06 -32.76 -1.86
N THR A 49 9.63 -33.38 -0.77
CA THR A 49 9.00 -34.69 -0.73
C THR A 49 7.87 -34.72 0.28
N GLN A 50 6.83 -35.49 -0.03
CA GLN A 50 5.84 -35.90 0.93
C GLN A 50 6.25 -37.26 1.50
N GLY A 51 6.42 -37.32 2.82
CA GLY A 51 6.88 -38.50 3.55
C GLY A 51 8.32 -38.39 4.07
N GLY A 52 8.90 -39.54 4.41
CA GLY A 52 10.26 -39.70 4.96
C GLY A 52 10.41 -39.46 6.48
N PRO A 53 11.59 -39.84 7.04
CA PRO A 53 12.36 -41.03 6.63
C PRO A 53 11.65 -42.33 7.04
N PHE A 54 12.23 -43.47 6.71
CA PHE A 54 11.54 -44.75 6.75
C PHE A 54 11.34 -45.34 8.15
N PRO A 55 10.21 -46.03 8.41
CA PRO A 55 9.04 -46.15 7.54
C PRO A 55 8.22 -44.85 7.51
N SER A 56 7.82 -44.39 6.31
CA SER A 56 7.06 -43.15 6.18
C SER A 56 5.56 -43.37 6.42
N ASN A 57 4.94 -42.41 7.12
CA ASN A 57 3.49 -42.29 7.21
C ASN A 57 2.86 -41.46 6.08
N GLY A 58 3.67 -40.88 5.17
CA GLY A 58 3.18 -40.11 4.02
C GLY A 58 2.51 -38.76 4.35
N ARG A 59 2.63 -38.23 5.58
CA ARG A 59 1.85 -37.06 6.07
C ARG A 59 2.63 -35.74 6.22
N ARG A 60 3.94 -35.74 5.96
CA ARG A 60 4.83 -34.60 6.21
C ARG A 60 5.44 -34.10 4.92
N ILE A 61 5.72 -32.79 4.83
CA ILE A 61 6.55 -32.24 3.75
C ILE A 61 7.97 -32.05 4.26
N ARG A 62 8.94 -32.55 3.48
CA ARG A 62 10.35 -32.60 3.87
C ARG A 62 11.30 -32.31 2.72
N SER A 63 12.49 -31.84 3.08
CA SER A 63 13.66 -31.73 2.20
C SER A 63 14.69 -32.77 2.62
N THR A 64 15.20 -33.58 1.69
CA THR A 64 16.24 -34.58 1.95
C THR A 64 17.42 -34.43 1.00
N ILE A 65 18.60 -34.22 1.58
CA ILE A 65 19.84 -33.98 0.83
C ILE A 65 20.97 -34.88 1.33
N GLY A 66 21.74 -35.44 0.41
CA GLY A 66 22.92 -36.24 0.71
C GLY A 66 22.82 -37.67 0.17
N ASN A 67 23.66 -38.56 0.73
CA ASN A 67 23.84 -39.91 0.21
C ASN A 67 22.80 -40.95 0.69
N SER A 68 21.86 -40.55 1.55
CA SER A 68 20.86 -41.42 2.16
C SER A 68 19.56 -40.66 2.47
N HIS A 69 18.46 -41.40 2.71
CA HIS A 69 17.16 -40.85 3.11
C HIS A 69 16.92 -41.07 4.62
N SER A 70 17.94 -40.80 5.42
CA SER A 70 17.89 -40.91 6.89
C SER A 70 17.44 -39.58 7.53
N ASP A 71 17.08 -39.61 8.82
CA ASP A 71 16.79 -38.41 9.61
C ASP A 71 17.95 -37.39 9.55
N ALA A 72 19.19 -37.89 9.61
CA ALA A 72 20.40 -37.06 9.58
C ALA A 72 20.63 -36.30 8.26
N ASN A 73 19.84 -36.61 7.22
CA ASN A 73 19.87 -35.99 5.91
C ASN A 73 18.59 -35.23 5.57
N THR A 74 17.65 -35.13 6.52
CA THR A 74 16.28 -34.70 6.24
C THR A 74 15.84 -33.60 7.20
N THR A 75 15.12 -32.60 6.68
CA THR A 75 14.47 -31.56 7.48
C THR A 75 12.98 -31.58 7.21
N THR A 76 12.16 -31.55 8.27
CA THR A 76 10.70 -31.37 8.12
C THR A 76 10.38 -29.90 7.90
N LEU A 77 9.65 -29.59 6.82
CA LEU A 77 9.12 -28.25 6.56
C LEU A 77 7.68 -28.13 7.10
N LEU A 78 6.88 -29.18 6.93
CA LEU A 78 5.51 -29.26 7.46
C LEU A 78 5.31 -30.57 8.20
N GLU A 79 4.96 -30.48 9.48
CA GLU A 79 4.54 -31.64 10.30
C GLU A 79 3.15 -32.17 9.88
N SER A 80 2.34 -31.30 9.29
CA SER A 80 1.04 -31.61 8.67
C SER A 80 0.69 -30.52 7.64
N PHE A 81 -0.21 -30.83 6.73
CA PHE A 81 -0.73 -29.89 5.73
C PHE A 81 -2.21 -30.18 5.43
N THR A 82 -2.90 -29.23 4.82
CA THR A 82 -4.30 -29.35 4.46
C THR A 82 -4.44 -29.55 2.96
N PRO A 83 -5.15 -30.61 2.49
CA PRO A 83 -5.44 -30.77 1.07
C PRO A 83 -6.18 -29.56 0.50
N GLY A 84 -5.79 -29.12 -0.69
CA GLY A 84 -6.34 -27.95 -1.38
C GLY A 84 -5.73 -26.62 -0.97
N HIS A 85 -4.93 -26.55 0.10
CA HIS A 85 -4.19 -25.34 0.41
C HIS A 85 -3.03 -25.15 -0.58
N TRP A 86 -2.74 -23.91 -0.92
CA TRP A 86 -1.57 -23.49 -1.68
C TRP A 86 -0.45 -23.09 -0.74
N TYR A 87 0.69 -23.77 -0.88
CA TYR A 87 1.90 -23.49 -0.14
C TYR A 87 2.94 -22.90 -1.06
N TYR A 88 3.51 -21.77 -0.65
CA TYR A 88 4.75 -21.26 -1.20
C TYR A 88 5.92 -21.82 -0.42
N VAL A 89 6.84 -22.51 -1.11
CA VAL A 89 8.03 -23.06 -0.51
C VAL A 89 9.27 -22.71 -1.32
N ALA A 90 10.30 -22.28 -0.62
CA ALA A 90 11.58 -21.93 -1.18
C ALA A 90 12.72 -22.53 -0.35
N GLY A 91 13.91 -22.62 -0.92
CA GLY A 91 15.08 -23.00 -0.14
C GLY A 91 16.40 -22.79 -0.87
N SER A 92 17.44 -22.57 -0.08
CA SER A 92 18.83 -22.37 -0.54
C SER A 92 19.73 -23.45 0.05
N TYR A 93 20.59 -24.02 -0.80
CA TYR A 93 21.45 -25.16 -0.48
C TYR A 93 22.88 -24.83 -0.87
N THR A 94 23.80 -24.96 0.07
CA THR A 94 25.23 -24.70 -0.11
C THR A 94 26.04 -25.93 0.24
N ARG A 95 26.83 -26.41 -0.71
CA ARG A 95 27.68 -27.58 -0.55
C ARG A 95 28.95 -27.23 0.23
N GLY A 96 29.29 -28.09 1.19
CA GLY A 96 30.58 -28.10 1.87
C GLY A 96 31.36 -29.39 1.60
N PRO A 97 32.50 -29.60 2.28
CA PRO A 97 33.30 -30.82 2.14
C PRO A 97 32.57 -32.07 2.67
N GLY A 98 31.84 -32.75 1.78
CA GLY A 98 31.11 -33.99 2.11
C GLY A 98 29.75 -33.79 2.80
N ASN A 99 29.26 -32.55 2.85
CA ASN A 99 27.96 -32.20 3.40
C ASN A 99 27.29 -31.08 2.57
N VAL A 100 26.04 -30.78 2.92
CA VAL A 100 25.28 -29.66 2.40
C VAL A 100 24.60 -28.99 3.58
N THR A 101 24.65 -27.67 3.61
CA THR A 101 23.85 -26.85 4.53
C THR A 101 22.72 -26.21 3.76
N TRP A 102 21.51 -26.23 4.31
CA TRP A 102 20.36 -25.60 3.66
C TRP A 102 19.39 -24.97 4.64
N THR A 103 18.67 -23.98 4.13
CA THR A 103 17.55 -23.35 4.81
C THR A 103 16.37 -23.33 3.85
N ASN A 104 15.21 -23.77 4.32
CA ASN A 104 13.95 -23.66 3.60
C ASN A 104 13.06 -22.59 4.22
N TYR A 105 12.08 -22.14 3.45
CA TYR A 105 11.14 -21.10 3.80
C TYR A 105 9.76 -21.51 3.33
N ILE A 106 8.73 -21.22 4.12
CA ILE A 106 7.38 -21.64 3.79
C ILE A 106 6.32 -20.62 4.22
N ALA A 107 5.28 -20.49 3.42
CA ALA A 107 4.03 -19.82 3.77
C ALA A 107 2.82 -20.58 3.21
N ASP A 108 1.76 -20.69 4.00
CA ASP A 108 0.43 -21.15 3.59
C ASP A 108 -0.39 -19.96 3.09
N LEU A 109 -0.53 -19.87 1.76
CA LEU A 109 -1.17 -18.74 1.10
C LEU A 109 -2.70 -18.79 1.26
N THR A 110 -3.26 -19.99 1.44
CA THR A 110 -4.71 -20.17 1.56
C THR A 110 -5.25 -19.62 2.87
N VAL A 111 -4.44 -19.63 3.92
CA VAL A 111 -4.77 -18.99 5.20
C VAL A 111 -4.23 -17.55 5.31
N GLY A 112 -3.73 -16.99 4.20
CA GLY A 112 -3.31 -15.59 4.11
C GLY A 112 -1.95 -15.29 4.74
N GLN A 113 -1.04 -16.26 4.87
CA GLN A 113 0.30 -15.99 5.39
C GLN A 113 1.10 -15.16 4.39
N THR A 114 1.59 -14.00 4.84
CA THR A 114 2.36 -13.06 4.02
C THR A 114 3.85 -13.04 4.36
N THR A 115 4.25 -13.72 5.44
CA THR A 115 5.63 -13.76 5.93
C THR A 115 6.12 -15.20 5.93
N LEU A 116 7.31 -15.41 5.37
CA LEU A 116 7.94 -16.71 5.30
C LEU A 116 8.39 -17.19 6.69
N THR A 117 8.01 -18.42 7.01
CA THR A 117 8.55 -19.15 8.16
C THR A 117 9.86 -19.81 7.78
N THR A 118 10.95 -19.49 8.48
CA THR A 118 12.28 -20.08 8.25
C THR A 118 12.40 -21.46 8.89
N VAL A 119 12.88 -22.43 8.10
CA VAL A 119 13.14 -23.82 8.52
C VAL A 119 14.60 -24.17 8.21
N GLY A 120 15.45 -24.05 9.22
CA GLY A 120 16.90 -24.24 9.13
C GLY A 120 17.69 -23.12 9.80
N PRO A 121 19.01 -23.03 9.57
CA PRO A 121 19.78 -23.91 8.70
C PRO A 121 19.87 -25.34 9.26
N PHE A 122 19.99 -26.30 8.36
CA PHE A 122 20.29 -27.69 8.67
C PHE A 122 21.49 -28.13 7.85
N THR A 123 22.44 -28.84 8.47
CA THR A 123 23.58 -29.45 7.80
C THR A 123 23.49 -30.95 7.91
N ASN A 124 23.52 -31.66 6.78
CA ASN A 124 23.44 -33.12 6.81
C ASN A 124 24.70 -33.80 7.37
N SER A 125 24.54 -35.06 7.77
CA SER A 125 25.63 -35.89 8.29
C SER A 125 26.40 -36.66 7.21
N GLY A 126 26.04 -36.55 5.92
CA GLY A 126 26.85 -37.12 4.86
C GLY A 126 26.30 -37.04 3.44
N GLY A 127 27.22 -36.77 2.51
CA GLY A 127 26.98 -36.75 1.08
C GLY A 127 26.50 -35.40 0.55
N SER A 128 26.55 -35.26 -0.76
CA SER A 128 26.07 -34.08 -1.49
C SER A 128 24.73 -34.38 -2.17
N TYR A 129 24.16 -33.38 -2.83
CA TYR A 129 23.25 -33.61 -3.96
C TYR A 129 24.04 -33.90 -5.25
N PRO A 130 23.39 -34.40 -6.31
CA PRO A 130 24.03 -34.69 -7.60
C PRO A 130 24.80 -33.50 -8.18
N MET A 131 26.08 -33.71 -8.51
CA MET A 131 26.98 -32.68 -9.08
C MET A 131 27.13 -32.75 -10.61
N GLY A 132 26.63 -33.82 -11.22
CA GLY A 132 26.64 -34.01 -12.67
C GLY A 132 25.29 -33.64 -13.29
N SER A 133 25.27 -33.56 -14.62
CA SER A 133 24.03 -33.46 -15.39
C SER A 133 23.08 -34.60 -15.02
N THR A 134 21.88 -34.26 -14.54
CA THR A 134 20.89 -35.22 -14.07
C THR A 134 19.48 -34.69 -14.33
N PRO A 135 18.47 -35.54 -14.59
CA PRO A 135 17.11 -35.05 -14.76
C PRO A 135 16.57 -34.34 -13.51
N LEU A 136 15.64 -33.41 -13.71
CA LEU A 136 14.85 -32.80 -12.65
C LEU A 136 13.41 -33.30 -12.76
N GLY A 137 12.93 -33.94 -11.70
CA GLY A 137 11.54 -34.36 -11.57
C GLY A 137 10.71 -33.32 -10.84
N ILE A 138 9.60 -32.89 -11.46
CA ILE A 138 8.57 -32.05 -10.85
C ILE A 138 7.28 -32.87 -10.77
N GLY A 139 6.80 -33.10 -9.55
CA GLY A 139 5.64 -33.93 -9.25
C GLY A 139 5.83 -35.44 -9.35
N GLY A 140 7.06 -35.89 -9.52
CA GLY A 140 7.41 -37.31 -9.41
C GLY A 140 8.85 -37.58 -9.76
N ARG A 141 9.28 -38.82 -9.52
CA ARG A 141 10.59 -39.30 -9.98
C ARG A 141 10.50 -39.85 -11.39
N TRP A 142 11.57 -39.67 -12.15
CA TRP A 142 11.68 -40.21 -13.51
C TRP A 142 12.23 -41.65 -13.54
N ASP A 143 12.85 -42.09 -12.45
CA ASP A 143 13.53 -43.38 -12.32
C ASP A 143 12.77 -44.37 -11.41
N ALA A 144 11.56 -44.01 -10.98
CA ALA A 144 10.68 -44.84 -10.15
C ALA A 144 9.21 -44.48 -10.40
N GLN A 145 8.28 -45.38 -10.05
CA GLN A 145 6.83 -45.15 -10.15
C GLN A 145 6.27 -44.44 -8.90
N GLU A 146 6.92 -43.37 -8.44
CA GLU A 146 6.54 -42.60 -7.24
C GLU A 146 6.29 -41.14 -7.63
N SER A 147 5.08 -40.64 -7.36
CA SER A 147 4.63 -39.29 -7.74
C SER A 147 3.90 -38.59 -6.60
N PHE A 148 3.98 -37.25 -6.58
CA PHE A 148 3.19 -36.44 -5.66
C PHE A 148 1.78 -36.23 -6.23
N SER A 149 0.76 -36.46 -5.41
CA SER A 149 -0.64 -36.21 -5.77
C SER A 149 -1.01 -34.77 -5.43
N GLY A 150 -0.69 -33.85 -6.33
CA GLY A 150 -0.99 -32.44 -6.13
C GLY A 150 -0.88 -31.58 -7.38
N LEU A 151 -1.19 -30.29 -7.20
CA LEU A 151 -1.06 -29.24 -8.19
C LEU A 151 0.23 -28.47 -7.96
N PHE A 152 0.77 -27.86 -9.01
CA PHE A 152 1.98 -27.04 -8.97
C PHE A 152 1.75 -25.77 -9.77
N ASP A 153 2.39 -24.70 -9.32
CA ASP A 153 2.50 -23.44 -10.04
C ASP A 153 3.87 -22.80 -9.74
N GLU A 154 4.30 -21.85 -10.56
CA GLU A 154 5.50 -21.03 -10.37
C GLU A 154 6.73 -21.77 -9.81
N VAL A 155 7.29 -22.69 -10.59
CA VAL A 155 8.48 -23.47 -10.21
C VAL A 155 9.74 -22.79 -10.73
N ASN A 156 10.59 -22.30 -9.83
CA ASN A 156 11.82 -21.59 -10.16
C ASN A 156 13.05 -22.28 -9.58
N PHE A 157 14.17 -22.22 -10.30
CA PHE A 157 15.47 -22.75 -9.88
C PHE A 157 16.56 -21.75 -10.17
N TYR A 158 17.49 -21.62 -9.24
CA TYR A 158 18.59 -20.66 -9.29
C TYR A 158 19.93 -21.37 -9.11
N ASN A 159 20.92 -20.98 -9.90
CA ASN A 159 22.29 -21.51 -9.83
C ASN A 159 23.16 -20.84 -8.74
N GLN A 160 22.51 -20.32 -7.69
CA GLN A 160 23.15 -19.66 -6.57
C GLN A 160 22.30 -19.83 -5.31
N ALA A 161 22.91 -19.66 -4.14
CA ALA A 161 22.17 -19.53 -2.89
C ALA A 161 21.57 -18.12 -2.81
N LEU A 162 20.25 -18.03 -2.69
CA LEU A 162 19.54 -16.77 -2.48
C LEU A 162 19.30 -16.54 -0.97
N PRO A 163 19.34 -15.29 -0.51
CA PRO A 163 19.03 -14.97 0.88
C PRO A 163 17.52 -14.83 1.11
N PHE A 164 17.11 -14.85 2.38
CA PHE A 164 15.71 -14.79 2.83
C PHE A 164 14.93 -13.62 2.19
N GLU A 165 15.53 -12.43 2.16
CA GLU A 165 14.89 -11.21 1.66
C GLU A 165 14.47 -11.30 0.18
N ILE A 166 15.16 -12.10 -0.62
CA ILE A 166 14.78 -12.32 -2.02
C ILE A 166 13.52 -13.19 -2.08
N PHE A 167 13.47 -14.29 -1.33
CA PHE A 167 12.28 -15.14 -1.26
C PHE A 167 11.07 -14.40 -0.68
N GLN A 168 11.29 -13.59 0.36
CA GLN A 168 10.23 -12.80 1.00
C GLN A 168 9.68 -11.74 0.03
N ARG A 169 10.57 -11.09 -0.74
CA ARG A 169 10.16 -10.18 -1.81
C ARG A 169 9.35 -10.91 -2.89
N ASN A 170 9.79 -12.09 -3.31
CA ASN A 170 9.08 -12.89 -4.32
C ASN A 170 7.69 -13.34 -3.82
N LEU A 171 7.57 -13.71 -2.55
CA LEU A 171 6.29 -13.96 -1.91
C LEU A 171 5.38 -12.71 -1.95
N PHE A 172 5.89 -11.53 -1.57
CA PHE A 172 5.12 -10.28 -1.66
C PHE A 172 4.68 -9.95 -3.08
N LEU A 173 5.49 -10.29 -4.07
CA LEU A 173 5.13 -10.13 -5.47
C LEU A 173 4.02 -11.10 -5.91
N LEU A 174 3.93 -12.28 -5.30
CA LEU A 174 2.88 -13.27 -5.59
C LEU A 174 1.54 -12.92 -4.91
N ILE A 175 1.59 -12.39 -3.68
CA ILE A 175 0.38 -12.14 -2.88
C ILE A 175 -0.07 -10.68 -2.86
N GLY A 176 0.79 -9.75 -3.25
CA GLY A 176 0.45 -8.34 -3.26
C GLY A 176 -0.64 -8.05 -4.30
N ASP A 177 -1.40 -6.98 -4.08
CA ASP A 177 -2.24 -6.35 -5.10
C ASP A 177 -1.34 -5.81 -6.22
N ARG A 178 -0.80 -6.71 -7.04
CA ARG A 178 -0.12 -6.34 -8.27
C ARG A 178 -1.18 -5.70 -9.14
N LEU A 179 -0.95 -4.43 -9.46
CA LEU A 179 -1.60 -3.85 -10.60
C LEU A 179 -1.12 -4.60 -11.84
N ALA A 180 -1.91 -5.57 -12.27
CA ALA A 180 -1.62 -6.36 -13.46
C ALA A 180 -1.87 -5.51 -14.71
N LEU A 181 -0.84 -5.38 -15.53
CA LEU A 181 -0.94 -4.85 -16.89
C LEU A 181 -1.11 -6.03 -17.85
N ASP A 182 -2.28 -6.15 -18.47
CA ASP A 182 -2.48 -7.01 -19.62
C ASP A 182 -1.98 -6.30 -20.88
N VAL A 183 -1.22 -7.01 -21.71
CA VAL A 183 -0.70 -6.51 -22.99
C VAL A 183 -1.00 -7.54 -24.06
N ARG A 184 -1.85 -7.17 -25.02
CA ARG A 184 -2.25 -8.06 -26.11
C ARG A 184 -2.18 -7.35 -27.46
N ASN A 185 -1.85 -8.09 -28.50
CA ASN A 185 -1.93 -7.59 -29.86
C ASN A 185 -3.40 -7.43 -30.28
N VAL A 186 -3.73 -6.29 -30.89
CA VAL A 186 -5.01 -6.03 -31.54
C VAL A 186 -4.71 -5.38 -32.88
N ASP A 187 -5.01 -6.10 -33.97
CA ASP A 187 -4.64 -5.73 -35.33
C ASP A 187 -3.13 -5.46 -35.48
N SER A 188 -2.74 -4.21 -35.76
CA SER A 188 -1.33 -3.77 -35.86
C SER A 188 -0.86 -2.97 -34.63
N ASN A 189 -1.63 -3.03 -33.54
CA ASN A 189 -1.43 -2.24 -32.32
C ASN A 189 -1.33 -3.14 -31.08
N LEU A 190 -0.97 -2.54 -29.95
CA LEU A 190 -1.04 -3.15 -28.64
C LEU A 190 -2.20 -2.54 -27.85
N LEU A 191 -3.02 -3.40 -27.26
CA LEU A 191 -4.00 -3.03 -26.24
C LEU A 191 -3.39 -3.31 -24.87
N LEU A 192 -3.28 -2.26 -24.08
CA LEU A 192 -2.89 -2.29 -22.68
C LEU A 192 -4.15 -2.14 -21.83
N SER A 193 -4.34 -3.02 -20.85
CA SER A 193 -5.41 -2.84 -19.87
C SER A 193 -4.97 -3.16 -18.44
N TRP A 194 -5.56 -2.47 -17.48
CA TRP A 194 -5.28 -2.64 -16.06
C TRP A 194 -6.48 -2.23 -15.23
N ARG A 195 -6.66 -2.88 -14.07
CA ARG A 195 -7.70 -2.48 -13.11
C ARG A 195 -7.44 -1.07 -12.61
N SER A 196 -8.48 -0.24 -12.56
CA SER A 196 -8.34 1.14 -12.11
C SER A 196 -9.27 1.49 -10.96
N LYS A 197 -8.81 2.41 -10.12
CA LYS A 197 -9.49 2.84 -8.89
C LYS A 197 -9.88 4.31 -8.98
N PRO A 198 -11.07 4.71 -8.51
CA PRO A 198 -11.46 6.12 -8.42
C PRO A 198 -10.38 6.95 -7.70
N GLY A 199 -10.12 8.17 -8.19
CA GLY A 199 -9.14 9.10 -7.60
C GLY A 199 -7.66 8.77 -7.85
N LYS A 200 -7.32 7.60 -8.42
CA LYS A 200 -5.95 7.27 -8.81
C LYS A 200 -5.59 7.84 -10.18
N ARG A 201 -4.29 7.95 -10.42
CA ARG A 201 -3.73 8.20 -11.75
C ARG A 201 -2.65 7.18 -12.06
N TYR A 202 -2.38 7.04 -13.36
CA TYR A 202 -1.50 5.99 -13.87
C TYR A 202 -0.42 6.53 -14.80
N ASN A 203 0.78 5.95 -14.72
CA ASN A 203 1.84 6.15 -15.69
C ASN A 203 2.14 4.83 -16.41
N VAL A 204 2.14 4.87 -17.75
CA VAL A 204 2.70 3.78 -18.56
C VAL A 204 4.20 4.06 -18.71
N ARG A 205 5.02 3.20 -18.10
CA ARG A 205 6.48 3.27 -18.23
C ARG A 205 6.98 2.15 -19.11
N SER A 206 8.10 2.36 -19.79
CA SER A 206 8.67 1.33 -20.64
C SER A 206 10.19 1.36 -20.69
N SER A 207 10.79 0.21 -21.02
CA SER A 207 12.21 0.05 -21.29
C SER A 207 12.41 -0.93 -22.44
N THR A 208 13.54 -0.83 -23.14
CA THR A 208 13.97 -1.80 -24.15
C THR A 208 14.72 -3.00 -23.54
N ASP A 209 15.01 -2.96 -22.24
CA ASP A 209 15.56 -4.08 -21.48
C ASP A 209 14.88 -4.23 -20.11
N LEU A 210 15.11 -5.37 -19.46
CA LEU A 210 14.56 -5.69 -18.14
C LEU A 210 15.50 -5.25 -16.99
N SER A 211 16.48 -4.40 -17.25
CA SER A 211 17.45 -4.00 -16.25
C SER A 211 16.97 -2.80 -15.42
N GLY A 212 17.54 -2.66 -14.23
CA GLY A 212 17.23 -1.55 -13.32
C GLY A 212 15.89 -1.66 -12.61
N ASN A 213 15.52 -0.59 -11.91
CA ASN A 213 14.25 -0.50 -11.20
C ASN A 213 13.15 -0.03 -12.17
N THR A 214 12.08 -0.81 -12.30
CA THR A 214 10.96 -0.49 -13.19
C THR A 214 10.24 0.82 -12.82
N ALA A 215 10.28 1.22 -11.54
CA ALA A 215 9.76 2.52 -11.08
C ALA A 215 10.53 3.72 -11.67
N THR A 216 11.77 3.50 -12.12
CA THR A 216 12.61 4.54 -12.74
C THR A 216 12.61 4.50 -14.27
N TRP A 217 11.90 3.54 -14.87
CA TRP A 217 11.76 3.51 -16.32
C TRP A 217 11.06 4.78 -16.83
N PRO A 218 11.47 5.33 -17.99
CA PRO A 218 10.87 6.54 -18.53
C PRO A 218 9.38 6.32 -18.87
N ILE A 219 8.60 7.40 -18.77
CA ILE A 219 7.21 7.43 -19.25
C ILE A 219 7.22 7.21 -20.75
N PHE A 220 6.40 6.28 -21.24
CA PHE A 220 6.33 5.95 -22.66
C PHE A 220 5.42 6.94 -23.38
N ALA A 221 5.94 7.60 -24.43
CA ALA A 221 5.15 8.42 -25.36
C ALA A 221 4.16 9.41 -24.67
N ASP A 222 4.60 10.06 -23.59
CA ASP A 222 3.80 11.00 -22.79
C ASP A 222 2.53 10.40 -22.15
N LEU A 223 2.46 9.07 -22.03
CA LEU A 223 1.37 8.34 -21.36
C LEU A 223 1.53 8.35 -19.83
N GLY A 224 1.79 9.53 -19.29
CA GLY A 224 1.84 9.82 -17.87
C GLY A 224 0.57 10.48 -17.37
N ASN A 225 0.34 10.44 -16.06
CA ASN A 225 -0.75 11.13 -15.38
C ASN A 225 -2.15 10.79 -15.91
N LEU A 226 -2.33 9.57 -16.43
CA LEU A 226 -3.57 9.08 -17.01
C LEU A 226 -4.66 9.03 -15.94
N VAL A 227 -5.83 9.59 -16.27
CA VAL A 227 -6.99 9.59 -15.37
C VAL A 227 -7.54 8.16 -15.26
N ALA A 228 -7.89 7.75 -14.04
CA ALA A 228 -8.57 6.48 -13.81
C ALA A 228 -9.92 6.42 -14.55
N THR A 229 -10.22 5.29 -15.17
CA THR A 229 -11.55 4.95 -15.70
C THR A 229 -12.07 3.66 -15.07
N PRO A 230 -12.47 3.67 -13.78
CA PRO A 230 -12.87 2.45 -13.08
C PRO A 230 -14.00 1.70 -13.79
N GLU A 231 -14.03 0.36 -13.77
CA GLU A 231 -13.13 -0.54 -13.03
C GLU A 231 -11.83 -0.92 -13.79
N GLU A 232 -11.70 -0.55 -15.06
CA GLU A 232 -10.56 -0.90 -15.91
C GLU A 232 -10.20 0.24 -16.87
N ASN A 233 -8.92 0.63 -16.89
CA ASN A 233 -8.38 1.49 -17.93
C ASN A 233 -7.98 0.64 -19.15
N ILE A 234 -8.31 1.14 -20.34
CA ILE A 234 -7.94 0.54 -21.62
C ILE A 234 -7.22 1.59 -22.45
N LEU A 235 -6.09 1.22 -23.03
CA LEU A 235 -5.29 2.07 -23.90
C LEU A 235 -4.83 1.28 -25.12
N ILE A 236 -4.98 1.86 -26.31
CA ILE A 236 -4.44 1.30 -27.55
C ILE A 236 -3.27 2.16 -27.96
N ILE A 237 -2.10 1.54 -28.15
CA ILE A 237 -0.88 2.17 -28.62
C ILE A 237 -0.41 1.50 -29.91
N ASP A 238 0.27 2.25 -30.76
CA ASP A 238 0.94 1.68 -31.93
C ASP A 238 2.00 0.66 -31.47
N GLN A 239 2.20 -0.40 -32.27
CA GLN A 239 3.26 -1.36 -31.98
C GLN A 239 4.64 -0.66 -32.00
N PRO A 240 5.44 -0.78 -30.93
CA PRO A 240 6.75 -0.15 -30.88
C PRO A 240 7.66 -0.66 -32.01
N PRO A 241 8.50 0.20 -32.61
CA PRO A 241 9.36 -0.19 -33.73
C PRO A 241 10.54 -1.06 -33.29
N GLU A 242 10.86 -1.12 -31.99
CA GLU A 242 11.94 -1.96 -31.47
C GLU A 242 11.56 -3.44 -31.46
N ALA A 243 12.57 -4.32 -31.63
CA ALA A 243 12.36 -5.77 -31.61
C ALA A 243 11.80 -6.28 -30.28
N GLN A 244 12.12 -5.59 -29.18
CA GLN A 244 11.61 -5.87 -27.84
C GLN A 244 11.43 -4.56 -27.08
N ARG A 245 10.30 -4.43 -26.40
CA ARG A 245 10.00 -3.36 -25.44
C ARG A 245 9.11 -3.92 -24.35
N TYR A 246 9.39 -3.54 -23.12
CA TYR A 246 8.73 -3.99 -21.92
C TYR A 246 7.95 -2.84 -21.30
N PHE A 247 6.76 -3.14 -20.76
CA PHE A 247 5.86 -2.14 -20.18
C PHE A 247 5.58 -2.47 -18.73
N VAL A 248 5.45 -1.43 -17.92
CA VAL A 248 4.87 -1.50 -16.58
C VAL A 248 3.86 -0.38 -16.40
N ILE A 249 2.89 -0.63 -15.54
CA ILE A 249 1.91 0.36 -15.12
C ILE A 249 2.20 0.75 -13.67
N GLU A 250 2.24 2.05 -13.41
CA GLU A 250 2.39 2.61 -12.07
C GLU A 250 1.08 3.26 -11.66
N GLU A 251 0.50 2.81 -10.54
CA GLU A 251 -0.58 3.52 -9.85
C GLU A 251 0.02 4.53 -8.88
N PHE A 252 -0.50 5.75 -8.88
CA PHE A 252 -0.15 6.74 -7.86
C PHE A 252 -1.38 7.54 -7.44
N GLN A 253 -1.31 8.10 -6.23
CA GLN A 253 -2.25 9.13 -5.79
C GLN A 253 -1.74 10.46 -6.37
N PRO A 254 -2.52 11.18 -7.20
CA PRO A 254 -2.14 12.53 -7.58
C PRO A 254 -2.05 13.41 -6.32
N PRO A 255 -1.20 14.47 -6.34
CA PRO A 255 -1.30 15.51 -5.32
C PRO A 255 -2.74 16.03 -5.25
N PRO A 256 -3.24 16.39 -4.06
CA PRO A 256 -4.55 16.99 -3.95
C PRO A 256 -4.68 18.22 -4.85
N GLN A 257 -5.78 18.31 -5.58
CA GLN A 257 -6.14 19.50 -6.32
C GLN A 257 -6.58 20.56 -5.32
N VAL A 258 -5.82 21.65 -5.23
CA VAL A 258 -6.19 22.81 -4.39
C VAL A 258 -7.14 23.71 -5.17
N TYR A 259 -8.36 23.87 -4.67
CA TYR A 259 -9.38 24.78 -5.21
C TYR A 259 -9.24 26.19 -4.65
N TYR A 260 -8.75 26.31 -3.41
CA TYR A 260 -8.51 27.59 -2.76
C TYR A 260 -7.42 27.47 -1.70
N PHE A 261 -6.59 28.50 -1.57
CA PHE A 261 -5.61 28.64 -0.50
C PHE A 261 -5.46 30.12 -0.12
N SER A 262 -5.34 30.40 1.17
CA SER A 262 -4.99 31.70 1.71
C SER A 262 -4.28 31.54 3.06
N ASP A 263 -3.04 32.03 3.14
CA ASP A 263 -2.27 32.27 4.36
C ASP A 263 -2.41 33.70 4.88
N PHE A 264 -3.23 34.52 4.20
CA PHE A 264 -3.57 35.91 4.55
C PHE A 264 -2.42 36.94 4.50
N GLU A 265 -1.18 36.52 4.22
CA GLU A 265 -0.02 37.40 4.18
C GLU A 265 -0.07 38.41 3.02
N ASP A 266 -0.75 38.05 1.93
CA ASP A 266 -1.05 38.95 0.80
C ASP A 266 -2.37 39.75 1.00
N GLY A 267 -2.96 39.67 2.20
CA GLY A 267 -4.24 40.26 2.57
C GLY A 267 -5.44 39.33 2.39
N ALA A 268 -6.64 39.83 2.65
CA ALA A 268 -7.88 39.07 2.60
C ALA A 268 -8.87 39.69 1.60
N GLN A 269 -8.47 39.77 0.33
CA GLN A 269 -9.35 40.25 -0.73
C GLN A 269 -10.62 39.38 -0.81
N ASP A 270 -11.78 40.03 -0.94
CA ASP A 270 -13.11 39.41 -1.08
C ASP A 270 -13.59 38.60 0.14
N TRP A 271 -12.81 38.55 1.22
CA TRP A 271 -13.30 38.10 2.52
C TRP A 271 -14.26 39.14 3.10
N THR A 272 -15.30 38.66 3.78
CA THR A 272 -16.33 39.52 4.36
C THR A 272 -16.49 39.23 5.85
N SER A 273 -16.21 40.23 6.69
CA SER A 273 -16.53 40.23 8.12
C SER A 273 -17.92 40.85 8.35
N LEU A 274 -18.73 40.21 9.19
CA LEU A 274 -20.11 40.58 9.48
C LEU A 274 -20.34 40.62 10.98
N ILE A 275 -21.05 41.65 11.43
CA ILE A 275 -21.57 41.77 12.80
C ILE A 275 -23.08 41.49 12.73
N ASN A 276 -23.52 40.45 13.43
CA ASN A 276 -24.90 39.97 13.45
C ASN A 276 -25.62 40.30 14.78
N ASP A 277 -24.95 40.97 15.71
CA ASP A 277 -25.53 41.49 16.95
C ASP A 277 -25.63 43.03 16.94
N GLN A 278 -26.25 43.60 17.98
CA GLN A 278 -26.47 45.05 18.09
C GLN A 278 -25.31 45.81 18.75
N ASN A 279 -24.51 45.11 19.56
CA ASN A 279 -23.51 45.73 20.44
C ASN A 279 -22.18 45.92 19.73
N ALA A 280 -21.88 45.08 18.73
CA ALA A 280 -20.63 45.09 17.98
C ALA A 280 -19.40 45.05 18.89
N ALA A 281 -19.48 44.29 20.00
CA ALA A 281 -18.41 44.18 20.98
C ALA A 281 -17.21 43.36 20.45
N THR A 282 -17.47 42.49 19.47
CA THR A 282 -16.46 41.72 18.75
C THR A 282 -16.65 41.92 17.26
N SER A 283 -15.56 41.87 16.49
CA SER A 283 -15.57 41.77 15.04
C SER A 283 -14.46 40.85 14.56
N TRP A 284 -14.65 40.17 13.43
CA TRP A 284 -13.50 39.51 12.80
C TRP A 284 -12.55 40.58 12.27
N GLU A 285 -11.28 40.52 12.67
CA GLU A 285 -10.21 41.43 12.27
C GLU A 285 -9.01 40.64 11.73
N LEU A 286 -8.44 41.10 10.62
CA LEU A 286 -7.20 40.55 10.08
C LEU A 286 -6.02 41.41 10.53
N GLY A 287 -5.02 40.79 11.15
CA GLY A 287 -3.86 41.48 11.68
C GLY A 287 -3.01 40.58 12.55
N THR A 288 -2.04 41.17 13.25
CA THR A 288 -1.25 40.44 14.25
C THR A 288 -2.06 40.27 15.53
N PRO A 289 -2.34 39.03 15.97
CA PRO A 289 -3.02 38.77 17.24
C PRO A 289 -2.29 39.42 18.42
N SER A 290 -3.04 40.04 19.34
CA SER A 290 -2.50 40.88 20.42
C SER A 290 -3.38 40.93 21.68
N ALA A 291 -4.23 39.91 21.87
CA ALA A 291 -5.08 39.74 23.04
C ALA A 291 -4.28 39.44 24.32
N SER A 292 -4.96 39.45 25.46
CA SER A 292 -4.38 39.16 26.78
C SER A 292 -3.89 37.72 26.91
N THR A 293 -4.50 36.79 26.17
CA THR A 293 -4.12 35.38 26.03
C THR A 293 -4.14 34.96 24.56
N GLY A 294 -3.87 33.69 24.28
CA GLY A 294 -3.94 33.15 22.92
C GLY A 294 -2.67 33.41 22.10
N PRO A 295 -2.79 33.39 20.75
CA PRO A 295 -1.64 33.54 19.88
C PRO A 295 -1.14 35.00 19.87
N LEU A 296 0.17 35.18 19.66
CA LEU A 296 0.81 36.49 19.47
C LEU A 296 1.31 36.70 18.02
N THR A 297 1.09 35.70 17.18
CA THR A 297 1.49 35.60 15.77
C THR A 297 0.41 34.79 15.05
N GLY A 298 0.37 34.88 13.72
CA GLY A 298 -0.37 33.89 12.94
C GLY A 298 0.32 32.51 12.99
N ALA A 299 -0.26 31.54 12.29
CA ALA A 299 0.26 30.17 12.29
C ALA A 299 1.66 30.10 11.67
N ASN A 300 2.51 29.22 12.20
CA ASN A 300 3.91 29.08 11.77
C ASN A 300 4.73 30.38 11.89
N ASP A 301 4.40 31.21 12.89
CA ASP A 301 5.02 32.52 13.13
C ASP A 301 4.79 33.54 11.99
N SER A 302 3.69 33.40 11.23
CA SER A 302 3.24 34.38 10.24
C SER A 302 2.79 35.70 10.91
N ALA A 303 2.66 36.77 10.11
CA ALA A 303 2.36 38.10 10.64
C ALA A 303 0.86 38.31 10.86
N LEU A 304 0.01 37.69 10.04
CA LEU A 304 -1.41 37.96 9.96
C LEU A 304 -2.22 36.70 10.26
N ALA A 305 -3.28 36.87 11.03
CA ALA A 305 -4.34 35.89 11.18
C ALA A 305 -5.68 36.61 11.33
N TRP A 306 -6.77 35.92 11.01
CA TRP A 306 -8.11 36.39 11.37
C TRP A 306 -8.38 36.05 12.82
N SER A 307 -8.81 37.02 13.61
CA SER A 307 -9.18 36.82 15.02
C SER A 307 -10.50 37.50 15.34
N THR A 308 -11.22 36.97 16.34
CA THR A 308 -12.41 37.58 16.93
C THR A 308 -12.02 38.79 17.78
N ASN A 309 -11.60 39.87 17.12
CA ASN A 309 -10.75 40.98 17.56
C ASN A 309 -9.25 40.65 17.53
N LEU A 310 -8.40 41.65 17.24
CA LEU A 310 -6.96 41.52 17.50
C LEU A 310 -6.63 41.59 19.00
N GLY A 311 -7.53 42.14 19.82
CA GLY A 311 -7.49 42.12 21.27
C GLY A 311 -8.46 41.09 21.86
N ASP A 312 -8.83 41.24 23.13
CA ASP A 312 -9.81 40.35 23.77
C ASP A 312 -11.19 40.45 23.08
N TYR A 313 -11.90 39.31 22.95
CA TYR A 313 -13.27 39.34 22.46
C TYR A 313 -14.24 39.92 23.51
N GLY A 314 -15.41 40.38 23.05
CA GLY A 314 -16.44 40.97 23.90
C GLY A 314 -17.67 40.07 24.11
N PRO A 315 -18.42 40.27 25.20
CA PRO A 315 -19.64 39.51 25.50
C PRO A 315 -20.77 39.76 24.51
N ASN A 316 -21.72 38.83 24.46
CA ASN A 316 -22.97 38.88 23.71
C ASN A 316 -22.76 39.15 22.21
N SER A 317 -21.67 38.64 21.64
CA SER A 317 -21.32 38.87 20.24
C SER A 317 -21.85 37.77 19.36
N ASN A 318 -22.22 38.10 18.13
CA ASN A 318 -22.52 37.14 17.08
C ASN A 318 -21.93 37.68 15.78
N ILE A 319 -20.87 37.04 15.29
CA ILE A 319 -20.10 37.52 14.15
C ILE A 319 -19.83 36.40 13.15
N SER A 320 -19.76 36.75 11.87
CA SER A 320 -19.48 35.81 10.79
C SER A 320 -18.30 36.30 9.95
N LEU A 321 -17.40 35.41 9.60
CA LEU A 321 -16.35 35.61 8.60
C LEU A 321 -16.66 34.72 7.40
N ARG A 322 -16.71 35.30 6.20
CA ARG A 322 -16.96 34.57 4.95
C ARG A 322 -15.77 34.63 4.02
N SER A 323 -15.41 33.48 3.46
CA SER A 323 -14.44 33.38 2.39
C SER A 323 -14.96 34.02 1.08
N PRO A 324 -14.08 34.26 0.10
CA PRO A 324 -14.48 34.46 -1.28
C PRO A 324 -15.26 33.25 -1.83
N SER A 325 -15.85 33.42 -3.02
CA SER A 325 -16.47 32.32 -3.77
C SER A 325 -15.40 31.33 -4.26
N ILE A 326 -15.51 30.07 -3.87
CA ILE A 326 -14.62 28.97 -4.25
C ILE A 326 -15.32 28.11 -5.29
N ASP A 327 -14.72 27.94 -6.48
CA ASP A 327 -15.32 27.14 -7.55
C ASP A 327 -14.99 25.64 -7.41
N LEU A 328 -16.01 24.83 -7.13
CA LEU A 328 -15.92 23.36 -7.06
C LEU A 328 -16.62 22.69 -8.25
N SER A 329 -16.80 23.40 -9.37
CA SER A 329 -17.46 22.89 -10.58
C SER A 329 -16.78 21.64 -11.17
N ALA A 330 -15.46 21.53 -11.02
CA ALA A 330 -14.66 20.40 -11.50
C ALA A 330 -14.34 19.34 -10.44
N ALA A 331 -14.77 19.56 -9.19
CA ALA A 331 -14.47 18.67 -8.07
C ALA A 331 -15.28 17.38 -8.12
N SER A 332 -14.71 16.26 -7.67
CA SER A 332 -15.43 15.02 -7.34
C SER A 332 -15.77 14.90 -5.86
N ASP A 333 -14.95 15.54 -5.04
CA ASP A 333 -14.93 15.62 -3.58
C ASP A 333 -14.11 16.85 -3.18
N ALA A 334 -14.25 17.27 -1.94
CA ALA A 334 -13.48 18.37 -1.37
C ALA A 334 -13.45 18.28 0.16
N GLU A 335 -12.37 18.76 0.77
CA GLU A 335 -12.14 18.94 2.19
C GLU A 335 -11.71 20.40 2.43
N LEU A 336 -12.24 21.00 3.50
CA LEU A 336 -11.73 22.23 4.08
C LEU A 336 -10.68 21.87 5.14
N SER A 337 -9.52 22.53 5.11
CA SER A 337 -8.56 22.54 6.22
C SER A 337 -8.11 23.94 6.55
N PHE A 338 -7.94 24.25 7.83
CA PHE A 338 -7.43 25.54 8.30
C PHE A 338 -6.73 25.39 9.65
N LYS A 339 -5.82 26.33 9.94
CA LYS A 339 -5.22 26.49 11.26
C LYS A 339 -6.20 27.21 12.17
N VAL A 340 -6.29 26.73 13.40
CA VAL A 340 -7.17 27.30 14.42
C VAL A 340 -6.42 27.46 15.74
N PHE A 341 -6.72 28.55 16.43
CA PHE A 341 -6.38 28.73 17.84
C PHE A 341 -7.66 29.05 18.59
N ARG A 342 -8.06 28.17 19.53
CA ARG A 342 -9.21 28.37 20.40
C ARG A 342 -8.75 28.78 21.79
N ASP A 343 -9.27 29.89 22.24
CA ASP A 343 -8.92 30.52 23.50
C ASP A 343 -10.09 31.43 23.90
N ALA A 344 -11.26 30.82 24.05
CA ALA A 344 -12.43 31.42 24.67
C ALA A 344 -12.32 31.31 26.21
N ASP A 345 -13.43 31.40 26.95
CA ASP A 345 -13.47 31.16 28.40
C ASP A 345 -13.69 29.67 28.77
N GLY A 346 -13.90 28.82 27.76
CA GLY A 346 -14.14 27.40 27.90
C GLY A 346 -15.55 27.02 28.33
N PHE A 347 -16.50 27.95 28.31
CA PHE A 347 -17.89 27.72 28.72
C PHE A 347 -18.87 28.65 28.01
N GLY A 348 -19.99 28.13 27.49
CA GLY A 348 -21.07 28.98 26.95
C GLY A 348 -20.81 29.54 25.54
N ASP A 349 -19.56 29.82 25.18
CA ASP A 349 -19.16 30.25 23.85
C ASP A 349 -19.32 29.14 22.79
N MET A 350 -19.66 29.54 21.56
CA MET A 350 -19.91 28.62 20.45
C MET A 350 -19.27 29.11 19.15
N ALA A 351 -18.77 28.17 18.35
CA ALA A 351 -18.37 28.44 16.99
C ALA A 351 -18.77 27.31 16.05
N VAL A 352 -19.06 27.66 14.80
CA VAL A 352 -19.42 26.71 13.74
C VAL A 352 -18.79 27.10 12.41
N VAL A 353 -18.50 26.10 11.59
CA VAL A 353 -18.26 26.24 10.15
C VAL A 353 -19.53 25.91 9.39
N ARG A 354 -19.88 26.75 8.42
CA ARG A 354 -21.01 26.57 7.50
C ARG A 354 -20.50 26.58 6.07
N VAL A 355 -21.00 25.66 5.25
CA VAL A 355 -20.73 25.63 3.81
C VAL A 355 -21.96 26.20 3.12
N LEU A 356 -21.82 27.34 2.44
CA LEU A 356 -22.92 28.06 1.83
C LEU A 356 -22.82 28.01 0.31
N ARG A 357 -23.94 27.92 -0.41
CA ARG A 357 -23.95 28.10 -1.86
C ARG A 357 -23.62 29.56 -2.18
N SER A 358 -22.64 29.79 -3.05
CA SER A 358 -22.17 31.14 -3.36
C SER A 358 -23.26 32.07 -3.93
N SER A 359 -24.22 31.53 -4.70
CA SER A 359 -25.23 32.33 -5.40
C SER A 359 -26.32 32.94 -4.50
N ASP A 360 -26.65 32.29 -3.38
CA ASP A 360 -27.80 32.65 -2.55
C ASP A 360 -27.57 32.47 -1.04
N LEU A 361 -26.37 32.05 -0.65
CA LEU A 361 -25.95 31.78 0.73
C LEU A 361 -26.79 30.71 1.44
N THR A 362 -27.48 29.85 0.69
CA THR A 362 -28.18 28.70 1.26
C THR A 362 -27.17 27.76 1.91
N LEU A 363 -27.44 27.35 3.16
CA LEU A 363 -26.64 26.33 3.85
C LEU A 363 -26.68 25.00 3.08
N LEU A 364 -25.50 24.46 2.82
CA LEU A 364 -25.29 23.16 2.18
C LEU A 364 -24.79 22.20 3.25
N GLY A 365 -25.61 21.22 3.63
CA GLY A 365 -25.29 20.26 4.68
C GLY A 365 -25.61 20.77 6.08
N ASP A 366 -24.99 20.15 7.08
CA ASP A 366 -25.14 20.52 8.49
C ASP A 366 -24.04 21.51 8.92
N GLU A 367 -24.30 22.28 9.98
CA GLU A 367 -23.28 23.10 10.62
C GLU A 367 -22.22 22.20 11.28
N ILE A 368 -20.95 22.54 11.11
CA ILE A 368 -19.85 21.78 11.71
C ILE A 368 -19.36 22.53 12.95
N PRO A 369 -19.55 22.01 14.17
CA PRO A 369 -19.13 22.70 15.38
C PRO A 369 -17.61 22.75 15.52
N ILE A 370 -17.12 23.90 15.97
CA ILE A 370 -15.78 24.08 16.54
C ILE A 370 -15.97 24.06 18.05
N ASP A 371 -15.37 23.07 18.72
CA ASP A 371 -15.52 22.92 20.18
C ASP A 371 -14.72 24.01 20.90
N MET A 372 -15.43 25.03 21.39
CA MET A 372 -14.88 26.17 22.12
C MET A 372 -14.63 25.88 23.61
N ASN A 373 -14.92 24.67 24.10
CA ASN A 373 -14.47 24.25 25.44
C ASN A 373 -12.98 23.87 25.46
N ILE A 374 -12.33 23.84 24.30
CA ILE A 374 -10.91 23.52 24.16
C ILE A 374 -10.09 24.81 24.20
N PHE A 375 -9.01 24.77 25.00
CA PHE A 375 -7.97 25.77 25.03
C PHE A 375 -6.73 25.23 24.32
N ASP A 376 -6.44 25.80 23.17
CA ASP A 376 -5.22 25.50 22.43
C ASP A 376 -4.03 26.22 23.09
N ASN A 377 -2.89 25.54 23.18
CA ASN A 377 -1.62 26.16 23.62
C ASN A 377 -0.71 26.49 22.43
N ASP A 378 -1.11 26.07 21.23
CA ASP A 378 -0.44 26.29 19.95
C ASP A 378 -1.47 26.11 18.83
N TRP A 379 -1.18 26.64 17.64
CA TRP A 379 -2.02 26.50 16.46
C TRP A 379 -2.25 25.02 16.12
N SER A 380 -3.52 24.61 16.04
CA SER A 380 -3.92 23.27 15.63
C SER A 380 -4.57 23.30 14.24
N THR A 381 -4.90 22.15 13.67
CA THR A 381 -5.52 22.08 12.33
C THR A 381 -6.87 21.36 12.42
N ILE A 382 -7.91 22.01 11.92
CA ILE A 382 -9.22 21.39 11.69
C ILE A 382 -9.31 20.95 10.23
N ARG A 383 -9.89 19.77 10.00
CA ARG A 383 -10.17 19.17 8.69
C ARG A 383 -11.63 18.74 8.62
N VAL A 384 -12.34 19.17 7.59
CA VAL A 384 -13.78 18.95 7.45
C VAL A 384 -14.10 18.56 6.00
N PRO A 385 -14.55 17.33 5.75
CA PRO A 385 -15.08 16.96 4.45
C PRO A 385 -16.24 17.86 4.07
N LEU A 386 -16.23 18.43 2.86
CA LEU A 386 -17.32 19.25 2.40
C LEU A 386 -18.56 18.39 2.08
N PRO A 387 -19.77 18.87 2.37
CA PRO A 387 -21.02 18.17 2.05
C PRO A 387 -21.14 17.85 0.56
N LYS A 388 -21.63 16.66 0.18
CA LYS A 388 -21.71 16.25 -1.24
C LYS A 388 -22.47 17.22 -2.16
N ASN A 389 -23.40 18.00 -1.61
CA ASN A 389 -24.17 19.02 -2.35
C ASN A 389 -23.41 20.34 -2.57
N SER A 390 -22.17 20.48 -2.08
CA SER A 390 -21.23 21.56 -2.43
C SER A 390 -20.51 21.31 -3.77
N ILE A 391 -20.44 20.06 -4.22
CA ILE A 391 -19.71 19.64 -5.41
C ILE A 391 -20.47 20.02 -6.68
N GLY A 392 -19.76 20.49 -7.70
CA GLY A 392 -20.35 20.90 -8.99
C GLY A 392 -20.93 22.32 -9.00
N THR A 393 -20.71 23.10 -7.94
CA THR A 393 -21.11 24.51 -7.82
C THR A 393 -20.01 25.33 -7.15
N SER A 394 -20.14 26.66 -7.12
CA SER A 394 -19.30 27.50 -6.27
C SER A 394 -19.90 27.66 -4.87
N VAL A 395 -19.04 27.70 -3.85
CA VAL A 395 -19.40 27.80 -2.43
C VAL A 395 -18.69 28.96 -1.73
N VAL A 396 -19.19 29.32 -0.55
CA VAL A 396 -18.56 30.23 0.41
C VAL A 396 -18.46 29.47 1.74
N ILE A 397 -17.31 29.53 2.39
CA ILE A 397 -17.15 28.99 3.75
C ILE A 397 -17.39 30.13 4.74
N GLU A 398 -18.25 29.90 5.73
CA GLU A 398 -18.52 30.83 6.81
C GLU A 398 -18.06 30.25 8.15
N TRP A 399 -17.29 31.03 8.90
CA TRP A 399 -16.98 30.79 10.31
C TRP A 399 -17.84 31.73 11.14
N ASN A 400 -18.72 31.19 11.98
CA ASN A 400 -19.54 31.96 12.90
C ASN A 400 -19.06 31.73 14.33
N PHE A 401 -18.89 32.83 15.07
CA PHE A 401 -18.54 32.83 16.49
C PHE A 401 -19.64 33.57 17.26
N ILE A 402 -20.07 32.98 18.37
CA ILE A 402 -21.07 33.51 19.28
C ILE A 402 -20.47 33.46 20.69
N SER A 403 -20.38 34.61 21.35
CA SER A 403 -19.99 34.67 22.76
C SER A 403 -21.19 34.75 23.68
N ASP A 404 -21.04 34.20 24.89
CA ASP A 404 -22.03 34.28 25.95
C ASP A 404 -22.05 35.67 26.62
N ASP A 405 -22.68 35.81 27.80
CA ASP A 405 -22.83 37.11 28.45
C ASP A 405 -21.70 37.54 29.38
N SER A 406 -20.64 36.73 29.57
CA SER A 406 -19.51 37.08 30.43
C SER A 406 -18.45 37.95 29.73
N LEU A 407 -17.91 38.89 30.50
CA LEU A 407 -16.81 39.71 30.05
C LEU A 407 -15.50 39.00 30.41
N ASP A 408 -14.87 38.43 29.41
CA ASP A 408 -13.66 37.64 29.56
C ASP A 408 -12.45 38.27 28.87
N ALA A 409 -11.26 37.96 29.38
CA ALA A 409 -9.99 38.48 28.88
C ALA A 409 -9.24 37.39 28.10
N PHE A 410 -9.88 36.87 27.05
CA PHE A 410 -9.27 35.91 26.14
C PHE A 410 -9.37 36.33 24.68
N SER A 411 -8.59 35.70 23.80
CA SER A 411 -8.52 36.05 22.37
C SER A 411 -9.71 35.55 21.53
N GLY A 412 -10.44 34.56 22.05
CA GLY A 412 -11.60 33.96 21.40
C GLY A 412 -11.18 32.90 20.37
N LEU A 413 -11.42 33.18 19.09
CA LEU A 413 -11.13 32.27 17.99
C LEU A 413 -10.24 32.96 16.94
N SER A 414 -9.11 32.32 16.62
CA SER A 414 -8.24 32.74 15.53
C SER A 414 -8.11 31.67 14.44
N LEU A 415 -7.96 32.11 13.19
CA LEU A 415 -7.92 31.30 11.98
C LEU A 415 -6.75 31.71 11.07
N ASP A 416 -6.07 30.73 10.49
CA ASP A 416 -4.99 30.93 9.51
C ASP A 416 -4.93 29.75 8.50
N ASP A 417 -4.08 29.83 7.47
CA ASP A 417 -3.79 28.78 6.48
C ASP A 417 -5.05 28.06 5.92
N VAL A 418 -6.03 28.81 5.43
CA VAL A 418 -7.28 28.24 4.91
C VAL A 418 -7.06 27.60 3.55
N THR A 419 -7.38 26.32 3.43
CA THR A 419 -7.25 25.52 2.21
C THR A 419 -8.54 24.76 1.91
N VAL A 420 -8.95 24.72 0.64
CA VAL A 420 -9.94 23.76 0.13
C VAL A 420 -9.29 22.93 -0.96
N SER A 421 -9.25 21.62 -0.80
CA SER A 421 -8.68 20.66 -1.77
C SER A 421 -9.51 19.39 -1.88
N ASP A 422 -9.26 18.54 -2.88
CA ASP A 422 -9.84 17.18 -2.94
C ASP A 422 -9.14 16.18 -2.00
#